data_AF-A0A1W1C0N7-F1
#
_entry.id   AF-A0A1W1C0N7-F1
#
_cell.length_a   1.000
_cell.length_b   1.000
_cell.length_c   1.000
_cell.angle_alpha   90.00
_cell.angle_beta   90.00
_cell.angle_gamma   90.00
#
_symmetry.space_group_name_H-M   'P 1'
#
loop_
_entity.id
_entity.type
_entity.pdbx_description
1 polymer ?
#
loop_
_entity_poly.entity_id
_entity_poly.type
_entity_poly.pdbx_seq_one_letter_code
_entity_poly.pdbx_strand_id
1 'polypeptide(L)'
;MMSIKILTIGLTALLLTSCTKQVNETIKYPTGVERPHLTPYELNVISEKIYQNETGGNPKYLMYWSPNENFASLGIGHFIWYPKNEPKRFDETFPLMIDYYIANKVELPRWLLEARKNGAPWRNREVFEHSRKDKQFQQLKTILMNTKALQTQFFFDRVHASIPEIINYVAPKYRKHIVSNYNALVKTRGGLYPLIDYINFKGKGIKATERYNNQGWGLLQVLKNMRPVQAGPSALAEFSRVAYLMLERRVRNSPVEKNEKRWLPGWKKRTDSYRTSIF
;
A
#
# COMPACT_ATOMS: atom_id res chain seq x y z
N MET A 1 10.89 9.67 33.04
CA MET A 1 10.26 10.15 31.79
C MET A 1 10.49 9.12 30.69
N MET A 2 9.51 8.26 30.43
CA MET A 2 9.60 7.23 29.39
C MET A 2 9.61 7.88 28.00
N SER A 3 10.76 7.81 27.32
CA SER A 3 10.89 8.18 25.91
C SER A 3 10.18 7.14 25.05
N ILE A 4 8.98 7.47 24.57
CA ILE A 4 8.29 6.70 23.53
C ILE A 4 9.07 6.90 22.23
N LYS A 5 9.91 5.92 21.87
CA LYS A 5 10.55 5.85 20.55
C LYS A 5 9.46 5.60 19.51
N ILE A 6 9.05 6.66 18.82
CA ILE A 6 8.19 6.59 17.65
C ILE A 6 8.92 5.73 16.61
N LEU A 7 8.35 4.57 16.28
CA LEU A 7 8.80 3.76 15.15
C LEU A 7 8.51 4.59 13.89
N THR A 8 9.50 5.33 13.39
CA THR A 8 9.47 5.84 12.01
C THR A 8 9.46 4.64 11.08
N ILE A 9 8.25 4.24 10.66
CA ILE A 9 8.06 3.31 9.55
C ILE A 9 8.70 4.00 8.35
N GLY A 10 9.84 3.47 7.89
CA GLY A 10 10.47 3.96 6.68
C GLY A 10 9.48 3.85 5.54
N LEU A 11 9.00 5.00 5.07
CA LEU A 11 8.16 5.10 3.90
C LEU A 11 9.00 4.70 2.69
N THR A 12 8.95 3.43 2.31
CA THR A 12 9.18 3.11 0.91
C THR A 12 7.93 3.52 0.14
N ALA A 13 7.86 4.82 -0.14
CA ALA A 13 7.01 5.40 -1.15
C ALA A 13 7.14 4.60 -2.45
N LEU A 14 6.09 3.87 -2.79
CA LEU A 14 6.06 3.01 -3.95
C LEU A 14 5.93 3.83 -5.22
N LEU A 15 6.76 3.48 -6.19
CA LEU A 15 6.60 3.92 -7.55
C LEU A 15 5.31 3.27 -8.12
N LEU A 16 4.19 4.01 -8.14
CA LEU A 16 3.04 3.79 -9.00
C LEU A 16 3.25 4.37 -10.40
N THR A 17 3.88 3.61 -11.31
CA THR A 17 3.84 4.00 -12.73
C THR A 17 2.51 3.54 -13.29
N SER A 18 1.70 4.52 -13.65
CA SER A 18 0.60 4.50 -14.60
C SER A 18 0.02 3.13 -14.96
N CYS A 19 -1.18 2.89 -14.42
CA CYS A 19 -2.25 2.26 -15.18
C CYS A 19 -3.56 2.92 -14.73
N THR A 20 -3.69 4.24 -14.92
CA THR A 20 -5.01 4.82 -15.20
C THR A 20 -5.28 4.61 -16.68
N LYS A 21 -5.38 3.33 -17.08
CA LYS A 21 -6.29 3.01 -18.17
C LYS A 21 -7.66 3.43 -17.68
N GLN A 22 -8.37 4.19 -18.52
CA GLN A 22 -9.76 4.59 -18.30
C GLN A 22 -10.55 3.49 -17.60
N VAL A 23 -11.40 3.89 -16.65
CA VAL A 23 -12.28 3.06 -15.81
C VAL A 23 -13.33 2.27 -16.63
N ASN A 24 -13.15 2.13 -17.95
CA ASN A 24 -14.08 1.46 -18.87
C ASN A 24 -13.52 0.18 -19.51
N GLU A 25 -12.27 -0.22 -19.26
CA GLU A 25 -11.81 -1.54 -19.70
C GLU A 25 -12.16 -2.62 -18.67
N THR A 26 -13.02 -3.55 -19.05
CA THR A 26 -13.31 -4.75 -18.25
C THR A 26 -12.01 -5.52 -18.00
N ILE A 27 -11.56 -5.59 -16.74
CA ILE A 27 -10.36 -6.35 -16.37
C ILE A 27 -10.57 -7.82 -16.74
N LYS A 28 -9.79 -8.31 -17.71
CA LYS A 28 -9.84 -9.71 -18.15
C LYS A 28 -8.96 -10.58 -17.24
N TYR A 29 -9.58 -11.48 -16.50
CA TYR A 29 -8.88 -12.43 -15.64
C TYR A 29 -8.35 -13.62 -16.47
N PRO A 30 -7.09 -14.04 -16.26
CA PRO A 30 -6.61 -15.30 -16.82
C PRO A 30 -7.42 -16.50 -16.29
N THR A 31 -7.53 -17.56 -17.09
CA THR A 31 -8.25 -18.79 -16.71
C THR A 31 -7.74 -19.37 -15.39
N GLY A 32 -8.67 -19.73 -14.50
CA GLY A 32 -8.35 -20.35 -13.21
C GLY A 32 -7.88 -19.36 -12.13
N VAL A 33 -7.84 -18.05 -12.39
CA VAL A 33 -7.57 -17.03 -11.38
C VAL A 33 -8.88 -16.63 -10.71
N GLU A 34 -8.96 -16.78 -9.39
CA GLU A 34 -10.15 -16.38 -8.63
C GLU A 34 -10.35 -14.87 -8.67
N ARG A 35 -11.60 -14.44 -8.82
CA ARG A 35 -11.94 -13.02 -8.70
C ARG A 35 -12.22 -12.73 -7.23
N PRO A 36 -11.45 -11.85 -6.56
CA PRO A 36 -11.70 -11.56 -5.17
C PRO A 36 -13.00 -10.77 -5.04
N HIS A 37 -13.71 -10.96 -3.94
CA HIS A 37 -14.86 -10.14 -3.57
C HIS A 37 -14.68 -9.72 -2.13
N LEU A 38 -14.80 -8.42 -1.88
CA LEU A 38 -14.76 -7.84 -0.55
C LEU A 38 -16.15 -7.31 -0.18
N THR A 39 -16.70 -7.80 0.93
CA THR A 39 -17.97 -7.30 1.46
C THR A 39 -17.78 -5.96 2.17
N PRO A 40 -18.83 -5.13 2.36
CA PRO A 40 -18.72 -3.89 3.12
C PRO A 40 -18.22 -4.08 4.56
N TYR A 41 -18.61 -5.19 5.21
CA TYR A 41 -18.12 -5.53 6.54
C TYR A 41 -16.61 -5.80 6.53
N GLU A 42 -16.14 -6.64 5.61
CA GLU A 42 -14.72 -6.96 5.48
C GLU A 42 -13.89 -5.72 5.12
N LEU A 43 -14.40 -4.87 4.24
CA LEU A 43 -13.76 -3.60 3.88
C LEU A 43 -13.51 -2.73 5.11
N ASN A 44 -14.50 -2.57 5.98
CA ASN A 44 -14.38 -1.76 7.19
C ASN A 44 -13.38 -2.36 8.19
N VAL A 45 -13.43 -3.67 8.42
CA VAL A 45 -12.48 -4.36 9.31
C VAL A 45 -11.05 -4.23 8.79
N ILE A 46 -10.83 -4.43 7.49
CA ILE A 46 -9.51 -4.27 6.85
C ILE A 46 -9.05 -2.81 6.93
N SER A 47 -9.96 -1.85 6.70
CA SER A 47 -9.69 -0.42 6.79
C SER A 47 -9.16 -0.03 8.17
N GLU A 48 -9.82 -0.47 9.25
CA GLU A 48 -9.35 -0.21 10.60
C GLU A 48 -8.02 -0.91 10.88
N LYS A 49 -7.81 -2.12 10.35
CA LYS A 49 -6.53 -2.81 10.50
C LYS A 49 -5.38 -2.08 9.83
N ILE A 50 -5.57 -1.59 8.60
CA ILE A 50 -4.57 -0.79 7.88
C ILE A 50 -4.32 0.52 8.64
N TYR A 51 -5.37 1.21 9.09
CA TYR A 51 -5.23 2.42 9.91
C TYR A 51 -4.36 2.18 11.15
N GLN A 52 -4.58 1.07 11.87
CA GLN A 52 -3.77 0.69 13.03
C GLN A 52 -2.31 0.39 12.66
N ASN A 53 -2.06 -0.30 11.54
CA ASN A 53 -0.70 -0.59 11.10
C ASN A 53 0.09 0.69 10.75
N GLU A 54 -0.57 1.64 10.09
CA GLU A 54 0.07 2.81 9.50
C GLU A 54 0.21 3.97 10.49
N THR A 55 -0.73 4.10 11.41
CA THR A 55 -0.78 5.23 12.35
C THR A 55 -0.66 4.83 13.82
N GLY A 56 -0.60 3.53 14.13
CA GLY A 56 -0.77 3.05 15.51
C GLY A 56 -2.12 3.45 16.11
N GLY A 57 -3.12 3.69 15.27
CA GLY A 57 -4.44 4.16 15.67
C GLY A 57 -4.52 5.66 16.00
N ASN A 58 -3.45 6.43 15.74
CA ASN A 58 -3.39 7.85 16.09
C ASN A 58 -3.64 8.77 14.87
N PRO A 59 -4.72 9.57 14.87
CA PRO A 59 -5.06 10.44 13.74
C PRO A 59 -3.99 11.50 13.40
N LYS A 60 -3.07 11.80 14.32
CA LYS A 60 -1.95 12.72 14.08
C LYS A 60 -1.03 12.22 12.97
N TYR A 61 -0.89 10.91 12.81
CA TYR A 61 0.02 10.31 11.83
C TYR A 61 -0.63 10.04 10.48
N LEU A 62 -1.93 10.35 10.34
CA LEU A 62 -2.63 10.27 9.05
C LEU A 62 -2.10 11.29 8.03
N MET A 63 -1.51 12.38 8.50
CA MET A 63 -0.84 13.38 7.67
C MET A 63 0.54 13.63 8.27
N TYR A 64 1.57 13.21 7.55
CA TYR A 64 2.95 13.20 8.04
C TYR A 64 3.90 13.68 6.95
N TRP A 65 4.95 14.41 7.36
CA TRP A 65 6.04 14.79 6.47
C TRP A 65 7.36 14.41 7.14
N SER A 66 8.06 13.42 6.56
CA SER A 66 9.34 12.94 7.07
C SER A 66 10.43 14.02 6.95
N PRO A 67 11.31 14.19 7.94
CA PRO A 67 12.47 15.09 7.81
C PRO A 67 13.40 14.74 6.64
N ASN A 68 13.30 13.53 6.10
CA ASN A 68 14.18 13.01 5.04
C ASN A 68 13.50 13.01 3.65
N GLU A 69 12.31 13.60 3.52
CA GLU A 69 11.50 13.60 2.30
C GLU A 69 11.09 15.02 1.90
N ASN A 70 10.90 15.24 0.59
CA ASN A 70 10.42 16.50 0.03
C ASN A 70 8.93 16.45 -0.35
N PHE A 71 8.16 15.59 0.31
CA PHE A 71 6.73 15.40 0.06
C PHE A 71 5.97 15.08 1.34
N ALA A 72 4.66 15.36 1.34
CA ALA A 72 3.75 14.93 2.37
C ALA A 72 3.26 13.49 2.10
N SER A 73 3.07 12.74 3.17
CA SER A 73 2.43 11.42 3.18
C SER A 73 1.05 11.53 3.84
N LEU A 74 0.01 11.12 3.13
CA LEU A 74 -1.38 11.36 3.52
C LEU A 74 -2.22 10.08 3.56
N GLY A 75 -3.22 10.07 4.45
CA GLY A 75 -4.19 8.99 4.56
C GLY A 75 -3.60 7.69 5.11
N ILE A 76 -4.46 6.66 5.16
CA ILE A 76 -4.04 5.32 5.57
C ILE A 76 -3.23 4.61 4.48
N GLY A 77 -3.16 5.19 3.29
CA GLY A 77 -2.36 4.68 2.17
C GLY A 77 -0.94 5.19 2.12
N HIS A 78 -0.57 6.15 2.98
CA HIS A 78 0.66 6.93 2.82
C HIS A 78 0.80 7.51 1.40
N PHE A 79 -0.28 8.12 0.93
CA PHE A 79 -0.34 8.73 -0.38
C PHE A 79 0.64 9.90 -0.47
N ILE A 80 1.50 9.87 -1.48
CA ILE A 80 2.58 10.82 -1.68
C ILE A 80 2.01 12.05 -2.39
N TRP A 81 2.27 13.22 -1.85
CA TRP A 81 1.90 14.49 -2.47
C TRP A 81 3.09 15.46 -2.46
N TYR A 82 3.60 15.76 -3.66
CA TYR A 82 4.69 16.68 -3.85
C TYR A 82 4.18 18.11 -3.96
N PRO A 83 4.90 19.09 -3.39
CA PRO A 83 4.72 20.49 -3.74
C PRO A 83 5.01 20.74 -5.22
N LYS A 84 4.52 21.88 -5.73
CA LYS A 84 4.79 22.29 -7.11
C LYS A 84 6.31 22.39 -7.35
N ASN A 85 6.76 21.89 -8.51
CA ASN A 85 8.14 21.94 -8.98
C ASN A 85 9.17 21.17 -8.12
N GLU A 86 8.74 20.36 -7.16
CA GLU A 86 9.66 19.52 -6.38
C GLU A 86 10.16 18.32 -7.19
N PRO A 87 11.45 17.95 -7.09
CA PRO A 87 11.98 16.75 -7.71
C PRO A 87 11.26 15.50 -7.21
N LYS A 88 10.63 14.75 -8.12
CA LYS A 88 9.89 13.52 -7.80
C LYS A 88 10.83 12.31 -7.87
N ARG A 89 11.18 11.76 -6.70
CA ARG A 89 11.93 10.49 -6.59
C ARG A 89 11.02 9.26 -6.63
N PHE A 90 9.76 9.46 -6.24
CA PHE A 90 8.72 8.45 -6.23
C PHE A 90 7.54 8.94 -7.05
N ASP A 91 6.70 8.01 -7.48
CA ASP A 91 5.48 8.37 -8.18
C ASP A 91 4.51 9.02 -7.19
N GLU A 92 3.85 10.07 -7.64
CA GLU A 92 2.91 10.81 -6.83
C GLU A 92 1.55 10.10 -6.82
N THR A 93 1.01 9.81 -5.63
CA THR A 93 -0.15 8.92 -5.49
C THR A 93 -1.38 9.59 -4.91
N PHE A 94 -1.24 10.73 -4.23
CA PHE A 94 -2.38 11.44 -3.66
C PHE A 94 -3.33 12.06 -4.69
N PRO A 95 -2.87 12.65 -5.82
CA PRO A 95 -3.78 13.10 -6.88
C PRO A 95 -4.66 11.99 -7.45
N LEU A 96 -4.16 10.75 -7.54
CA LEU A 96 -4.94 9.58 -7.93
C LEU A 96 -6.03 9.23 -6.91
N MET A 97 -5.74 9.42 -5.61
CA MET A 97 -6.74 9.26 -4.57
C MET A 97 -7.83 10.35 -4.65
N ILE A 98 -7.46 11.59 -4.98
CA ILE A 98 -8.42 12.67 -5.25
C ILE A 98 -9.31 12.31 -6.45
N ASP A 99 -8.74 11.78 -7.53
CA ASP A 99 -9.52 11.30 -8.67
C ASP A 99 -10.50 10.19 -8.29
N TYR A 100 -10.04 9.27 -7.44
CA TYR A 100 -10.89 8.21 -6.92
C TYR A 100 -12.03 8.75 -6.04
N TYR A 101 -11.79 9.77 -5.23
CA TYR A 101 -12.82 10.47 -4.47
C TYR A 101 -13.85 11.13 -5.39
N ILE A 102 -13.41 11.80 -6.46
CA ILE A 102 -14.30 12.43 -7.45
C ILE A 102 -15.18 11.37 -8.13
N ALA A 103 -14.58 10.26 -8.58
CA ALA A 103 -15.30 9.16 -9.23
C ALA A 103 -16.35 8.52 -8.30
N ASN A 104 -16.09 8.52 -7.00
CA ASN A 104 -17.00 8.02 -5.96
C ASN A 104 -17.87 9.11 -5.32
N LYS A 105 -17.96 10.29 -5.96
CA LYS A 105 -18.86 11.39 -5.56
C LYS A 105 -18.64 11.90 -4.13
N VAL A 106 -17.42 11.82 -3.62
CA VAL A 106 -17.07 12.46 -2.35
C VAL A 106 -17.06 13.97 -2.53
N GLU A 107 -17.73 14.69 -1.64
CA GLU A 107 -17.70 16.16 -1.62
C GLU A 107 -16.30 16.65 -1.22
N LEU A 108 -15.60 17.27 -2.16
CA LEU A 108 -14.27 17.83 -1.93
C LEU A 108 -14.30 19.35 -1.98
N PRO A 109 -13.56 20.04 -1.08
CA PRO A 109 -13.49 21.48 -1.11
C PRO A 109 -12.76 21.97 -2.36
N ARG A 110 -13.16 23.14 -2.85
CA ARG A 110 -12.61 23.75 -4.07
C ARG A 110 -11.07 23.83 -4.05
N TRP A 111 -10.49 24.22 -2.91
CA TRP A 111 -9.03 24.32 -2.77
C TRP A 111 -8.32 22.99 -3.04
N LEU A 112 -8.91 21.85 -2.66
CA LEU A 112 -8.31 20.53 -2.86
C LEU A 112 -8.39 20.11 -4.34
N LEU A 113 -9.48 20.46 -5.02
CA LEU A 113 -9.64 20.24 -6.45
C LEU A 113 -8.64 21.07 -7.27
N GLU A 114 -8.36 22.30 -6.84
CA GLU A 114 -7.34 23.17 -7.43
C GLU A 114 -5.92 22.66 -7.11
N ALA A 115 -5.66 22.28 -5.86
CA ALA A 115 -4.37 21.74 -5.42
C ALA A 115 -4.03 20.40 -6.10
N ARG A 116 -5.03 19.57 -6.44
CA ARG A 116 -4.83 18.33 -7.23
C ARG A 116 -4.01 18.58 -8.51
N LYS A 117 -4.20 19.73 -9.17
CA LYS A 117 -3.52 20.09 -10.42
C LYS A 117 -2.19 20.81 -10.19
N ASN A 118 -2.03 21.45 -9.04
CA ASN A 118 -0.92 22.37 -8.75
C ASN A 118 0.13 21.79 -7.79
N GLY A 119 -0.14 20.67 -7.12
CA GLY A 119 0.71 20.07 -6.09
C GLY A 119 0.23 20.39 -4.67
N ALA A 120 0.93 19.82 -3.68
CA ALA A 120 0.63 20.02 -2.27
C ALA A 120 0.69 21.51 -1.90
N PRO A 121 -0.26 22.02 -1.09
CA PRO A 121 -0.33 23.45 -0.76
C PRO A 121 0.82 23.91 0.13
N TRP A 122 1.52 22.98 0.78
CA TRP A 122 2.65 23.29 1.65
C TRP A 122 3.96 23.09 0.87
N ARG A 123 4.74 24.16 0.71
CA ARG A 123 6.01 24.13 -0.04
C ARG A 123 7.10 23.28 0.61
N ASN A 124 7.04 23.08 1.93
CA ASN A 124 8.02 22.32 2.69
C ASN A 124 7.42 21.83 4.01
N ARG A 125 8.19 21.02 4.73
CA ARG A 125 7.82 20.43 6.02
C ARG A 125 7.51 21.49 7.08
N GLU A 126 8.26 22.59 7.11
CA GLU A 126 8.05 23.66 8.09
C GLU A 126 6.66 24.26 7.92
N VAL A 127 6.28 24.62 6.69
CA VAL A 127 4.94 25.14 6.38
C VAL A 127 3.87 24.09 6.70
N PHE A 128 4.09 22.82 6.37
CA PHE A 128 3.17 21.73 6.71
C PHE A 128 2.89 21.63 8.22
N GLU A 129 3.93 21.70 9.04
CA GLU A 129 3.82 21.58 10.50
C GLU A 129 3.14 22.81 11.13
N HIS A 130 3.43 24.02 10.63
CA HIS A 130 2.76 25.24 11.08
C HIS A 130 1.27 25.24 10.70
N SER A 131 0.93 24.69 9.54
CA SER A 131 -0.45 24.61 9.05
C SER A 131 -1.34 23.61 9.78
N ARG A 132 -0.85 22.88 10.78
CA ARG A 132 -1.65 21.86 11.49
C ARG A 132 -2.95 22.38 12.07
N LYS A 133 -3.06 23.67 12.41
CA LYS A 133 -4.30 24.28 12.94
C LYS A 133 -5.13 24.99 11.87
N ASP A 134 -4.64 25.07 10.64
CA ASP A 134 -5.31 25.76 9.55
C ASP A 134 -6.58 25.02 9.13
N LYS A 135 -7.58 25.79 8.66
CA LYS A 135 -8.87 25.25 8.22
C LYS A 135 -8.70 24.19 7.11
N GLN A 136 -7.84 24.44 6.12
CA GLN A 136 -7.59 23.50 5.02
C GLN A 136 -6.96 22.19 5.51
N PHE A 137 -5.99 22.27 6.43
CA PHE A 137 -5.35 21.09 7.01
C PHE A 137 -6.36 20.23 7.78
N GLN A 138 -7.17 20.85 8.64
CA GLN A 138 -8.20 20.15 9.39
C GLN A 138 -9.28 19.56 8.48
N GLN A 139 -9.70 20.28 7.45
CA GLN A 139 -10.67 19.77 6.47
C GLN A 139 -10.13 18.53 5.74
N LEU A 140 -8.88 18.56 5.29
CA LEU A 140 -8.27 17.39 4.66
C LEU A 140 -8.13 16.22 5.63
N LYS A 141 -7.71 16.48 6.88
CA LYS A 141 -7.64 15.44 7.92
C LYS A 141 -9.00 14.77 8.12
N THR A 142 -10.08 15.54 8.19
CA THR A 142 -11.45 15.01 8.32
C THR A 142 -11.85 14.17 7.13
N ILE A 143 -11.57 14.63 5.90
CA ILE A 143 -11.82 13.84 4.68
C ILE A 143 -11.08 12.50 4.74
N LEU A 144 -9.78 12.52 5.06
CA LEU A 144 -8.97 11.30 5.16
C LEU A 144 -9.48 10.36 6.27
N MET A 145 -9.96 10.89 7.40
CA MET A 145 -10.52 10.08 8.49
C MET A 145 -11.87 9.45 8.14
N ASN A 146 -12.73 10.18 7.42
CA ASN A 146 -14.08 9.73 7.07
C ASN A 146 -14.09 8.81 5.85
N THR A 147 -13.02 8.80 5.05
CA THR A 147 -12.92 8.02 3.81
C THR A 147 -11.97 6.82 3.91
N LYS A 148 -11.64 6.35 5.12
CA LYS A 148 -10.71 5.21 5.31
C LYS A 148 -11.16 3.95 4.55
N ALA A 149 -12.46 3.64 4.59
CA ALA A 149 -13.04 2.53 3.83
C ALA A 149 -12.83 2.72 2.32
N LEU A 150 -13.03 3.93 1.81
CA LEU A 150 -12.84 4.23 0.38
C LEU A 150 -11.36 4.22 -0.04
N GLN A 151 -10.45 4.63 0.83
CA GLN A 151 -9.00 4.45 0.62
C GLN A 151 -8.63 2.97 0.58
N THR A 152 -9.25 2.13 1.41
CA THR A 152 -9.07 0.68 1.39
C THR A 152 -9.64 0.07 0.11
N GLN A 153 -10.79 0.55 -0.36
CA GLN A 153 -11.37 0.13 -1.63
C GLN A 153 -10.43 0.46 -2.79
N PHE A 154 -9.78 1.63 -2.78
CA PHE A 154 -8.76 1.97 -3.77
C PHE A 154 -7.60 0.94 -3.79
N PHE A 155 -7.15 0.43 -2.64
CA PHE A 155 -6.15 -0.64 -2.59
C PHE A 155 -6.68 -1.98 -3.09
N PHE A 156 -7.94 -2.31 -2.79
CA PHE A 156 -8.59 -3.51 -3.27
C PHE A 156 -8.74 -3.51 -4.80
N ASP A 157 -9.16 -2.39 -5.39
CA ASP A 157 -9.24 -2.22 -6.85
C ASP A 157 -7.85 -2.37 -7.50
N ARG A 158 -6.80 -1.90 -6.80
CA ARG A 158 -5.41 -2.14 -7.23
C ARG A 158 -5.01 -3.61 -7.17
N VAL A 159 -5.46 -4.38 -6.18
CA VAL A 159 -5.27 -5.85 -6.18
C VAL A 159 -5.97 -6.47 -7.38
N HIS A 160 -7.22 -6.08 -7.63
CA HIS A 160 -8.00 -6.55 -8.78
C HIS A 160 -7.27 -6.34 -10.11
N ALA A 161 -6.72 -5.14 -10.33
CA ALA A 161 -5.98 -4.82 -11.55
C ALA A 161 -4.60 -5.52 -11.61
N SER A 162 -3.91 -5.63 -10.47
CA SER A 162 -2.51 -6.09 -10.46
C SER A 162 -2.35 -7.60 -10.64
N ILE A 163 -3.33 -8.40 -10.22
CA ILE A 163 -3.20 -9.87 -10.28
C ILE A 163 -3.10 -10.37 -11.73
N PRO A 164 -4.01 -10.00 -12.66
CA PRO A 164 -3.86 -10.34 -14.08
C PRO A 164 -2.51 -9.91 -14.66
N GLU A 165 -2.04 -8.70 -14.32
CA GLU A 165 -0.73 -8.21 -14.76
C GLU A 165 0.43 -9.09 -14.24
N ILE A 166 0.41 -9.47 -12.96
CA ILE A 166 1.41 -10.36 -12.37
C ILE A 166 1.43 -11.71 -13.11
N ILE A 167 0.26 -12.31 -13.37
CA ILE A 167 0.15 -13.62 -14.02
C ILE A 167 0.63 -13.56 -15.49
N ASN A 168 0.29 -12.48 -16.20
CA ASN A 168 0.73 -12.30 -17.59
C ASN A 168 2.23 -12.03 -17.69
N TYR A 169 2.80 -11.30 -16.71
CA TYR A 169 4.22 -10.96 -16.67
C TYR A 169 5.13 -12.17 -16.42
N VAL A 170 4.71 -13.15 -15.62
CA VAL A 170 5.60 -14.27 -15.26
C VAL A 170 5.74 -15.31 -16.36
N ALA A 171 6.92 -15.94 -16.41
CA ALA A 171 7.20 -17.08 -17.27
C ALA A 171 6.18 -18.22 -17.03
N PRO A 172 5.72 -18.93 -18.09
CA PRO A 172 4.65 -19.93 -18.00
C PRO A 172 4.84 -20.96 -16.88
N LYS A 173 6.07 -21.43 -16.65
CA LYS A 173 6.41 -22.41 -15.60
C LYS A 173 6.02 -21.99 -14.17
N TYR A 174 5.88 -20.69 -13.90
CA TYR A 174 5.50 -20.18 -12.56
C TYR A 174 4.01 -19.87 -12.42
N ARG A 175 3.26 -19.79 -13.53
CA ARG A 175 1.86 -19.32 -13.53
C ARG A 175 0.97 -20.18 -12.63
N LYS A 176 0.93 -21.49 -12.86
CA LYS A 176 0.09 -22.42 -12.08
C LYS A 176 0.34 -22.32 -10.58
N HIS A 177 1.61 -22.22 -10.19
CA HIS A 177 2.01 -22.11 -8.79
C HIS A 177 1.54 -20.80 -8.15
N ILE A 178 1.78 -19.66 -8.80
CA ILE A 178 1.37 -18.35 -8.31
C ILE A 178 -0.16 -18.25 -8.23
N VAL A 179 -0.87 -18.73 -9.26
CA VAL A 179 -2.34 -18.76 -9.27
C VAL A 179 -2.89 -19.62 -8.12
N SER A 180 -2.31 -20.80 -7.87
CA SER A 180 -2.74 -21.66 -6.76
C SER A 180 -2.59 -20.97 -5.41
N ASN A 181 -1.45 -20.32 -5.14
CA ASN A 181 -1.21 -19.64 -3.87
C ASN A 181 -2.10 -18.40 -3.70
N TYR A 182 -2.31 -17.65 -4.77
CA TYR A 182 -3.24 -16.52 -4.78
C TYR A 182 -4.69 -16.98 -4.49
N ASN A 183 -5.15 -18.01 -5.19
CA ASN A 183 -6.50 -18.54 -5.01
C ASN A 183 -6.70 -19.11 -3.60
N ALA A 184 -5.68 -19.75 -3.02
CA ALA A 184 -5.73 -20.22 -1.64
C ALA A 184 -6.00 -19.05 -0.68
N LEU A 185 -5.35 -17.90 -0.87
CA LEU A 185 -5.59 -16.70 -0.07
C LEU A 185 -6.98 -16.11 -0.31
N VAL A 186 -7.41 -15.95 -1.57
CA VAL A 186 -8.73 -15.40 -1.90
C VAL A 186 -9.86 -16.25 -1.27
N LYS A 187 -9.70 -17.57 -1.23
CA LYS A 187 -10.67 -18.50 -0.63
C LYS A 187 -10.57 -18.61 0.89
N THR A 188 -9.57 -17.99 1.51
CA THR A 188 -9.36 -18.03 2.96
C THR A 188 -10.04 -16.84 3.62
N ARG A 189 -10.86 -17.08 4.66
CA ARG A 189 -11.38 -16.02 5.53
C ARG A 189 -10.22 -15.17 6.07
N GLY A 190 -10.24 -13.86 5.80
CA GLY A 190 -9.15 -12.95 6.16
C GLY A 190 -7.99 -12.89 5.16
N GLY A 191 -8.01 -13.64 4.06
CA GLY A 191 -6.92 -13.69 3.08
C GLY A 191 -6.83 -12.47 2.14
N LEU A 192 -7.88 -11.66 2.04
CA LEU A 192 -7.80 -10.39 1.29
C LEU A 192 -6.99 -9.32 2.02
N TYR A 193 -7.00 -9.31 3.35
CA TYR A 193 -6.21 -8.38 4.15
C TYR A 193 -4.72 -8.36 3.76
N PRO A 194 -3.98 -9.49 3.79
CA PRO A 194 -2.57 -9.50 3.40
C PRO A 194 -2.35 -9.09 1.94
N LEU A 195 -3.27 -9.45 1.02
CA LEU A 195 -3.14 -9.07 -0.38
C LEU A 195 -3.27 -7.56 -0.58
N ILE A 196 -4.25 -6.94 0.07
CA ILE A 196 -4.52 -5.50 0.02
C ILE A 196 -3.40 -4.71 0.71
N ASP A 197 -3.02 -5.13 1.92
CA ASP A 197 -1.99 -4.43 2.70
C ASP A 197 -0.62 -4.56 2.04
N TYR A 198 -0.22 -5.77 1.61
CA TYR A 198 1.12 -5.99 1.06
C TYR A 198 1.32 -5.30 -0.29
N ILE A 199 0.29 -5.21 -1.14
CA ILE A 199 0.43 -4.48 -2.40
C ILE A 199 0.57 -2.97 -2.16
N ASN A 200 -0.11 -2.42 -1.16
CA ASN A 200 0.08 -1.01 -0.77
C ASN A 200 1.46 -0.79 -0.13
N PHE A 201 1.94 -1.77 0.63
CA PHE A 201 3.20 -1.70 1.37
C PHE A 201 4.46 -1.93 0.52
N LYS A 202 4.45 -2.91 -0.40
CA LYS A 202 5.61 -3.37 -1.19
C LYS A 202 5.38 -3.48 -2.68
N GLY A 203 4.17 -3.22 -3.16
CA GLY A 203 3.83 -3.23 -4.58
C GLY A 203 3.64 -4.60 -5.18
N LYS A 204 3.34 -4.61 -6.49
CA LYS A 204 3.10 -5.83 -7.26
C LYS A 204 4.36 -6.65 -7.52
N GLY A 205 5.55 -6.04 -7.51
CA GLY A 205 6.84 -6.72 -7.68
C GLY A 205 7.23 -7.00 -9.13
N ILE A 206 6.66 -6.28 -10.09
CA ILE A 206 6.96 -6.40 -11.52
C ILE A 206 8.13 -5.50 -11.92
N LYS A 207 8.24 -4.30 -11.35
CA LYS A 207 9.21 -3.28 -11.76
C LYS A 207 10.65 -3.76 -11.64
N ALA A 208 11.48 -3.42 -12.63
CA ALA A 208 12.92 -3.71 -12.60
C ALA A 208 13.65 -2.88 -11.54
N THR A 209 13.20 -1.65 -11.30
CA THR A 209 13.75 -0.73 -10.29
C THR A 209 13.47 -1.17 -8.84
N GLU A 210 12.55 -2.12 -8.63
CA GLU A 210 12.20 -2.67 -7.31
C GLU A 210 12.93 -3.99 -7.06
N ARG A 211 14.23 -4.01 -7.37
CA ARG A 211 15.09 -5.19 -7.26
C ARG A 211 16.46 -4.81 -6.73
N TYR A 212 17.03 -5.71 -5.95
CA TYR A 212 18.47 -5.72 -5.67
C TYR A 212 19.00 -7.06 -6.16
N ASN A 213 20.11 -7.04 -6.90
CA ASN A 213 20.70 -8.25 -7.50
C ASN A 213 19.66 -9.07 -8.29
N ASN A 214 18.81 -8.40 -9.07
CA ASN A 214 17.68 -8.97 -9.83
C ASN A 214 16.57 -9.63 -8.98
N GLN A 215 16.65 -9.57 -7.65
CA GLN A 215 15.68 -10.11 -6.72
C GLN A 215 14.71 -9.02 -6.23
N GLY A 216 13.44 -9.15 -6.60
CA GLY A 216 12.37 -8.28 -6.09
C GLY A 216 11.81 -8.71 -4.73
N TRP A 217 10.86 -7.93 -4.22
CA TRP A 217 10.24 -8.11 -2.90
C TRP A 217 8.74 -7.78 -2.86
N GLY A 218 8.08 -7.58 -4.00
CA GLY A 218 6.65 -7.30 -4.06
C GLY A 218 5.79 -8.55 -4.02
N LEU A 219 4.48 -8.38 -4.19
CA LEU A 219 3.47 -9.45 -4.10
C LEU A 219 3.79 -10.65 -5.01
N LEU A 220 4.27 -10.42 -6.24
CA LEU A 220 4.76 -11.48 -7.13
C LEU A 220 5.77 -12.38 -6.43
N GLN A 221 6.77 -11.80 -5.77
CA GLN A 221 7.82 -12.59 -5.14
C GLN A 221 7.29 -13.36 -3.94
N VAL A 222 6.33 -12.82 -3.18
CA VAL A 222 5.67 -13.57 -2.10
C VAL A 222 4.94 -14.77 -2.67
N LEU A 223 4.00 -14.57 -3.60
CA LEU A 223 3.19 -15.65 -4.18
C LEU A 223 4.04 -16.72 -4.87
N LYS A 224 5.15 -16.32 -5.50
CA LYS A 224 6.08 -17.24 -6.17
C LYS A 224 6.92 -18.09 -5.19
N ASN A 225 7.18 -17.61 -3.98
CA ASN A 225 8.05 -18.28 -3.00
C ASN A 225 7.27 -18.96 -1.85
N MET A 226 5.95 -18.80 -1.81
CA MET A 226 5.07 -19.61 -0.97
C MET A 226 5.14 -21.07 -1.38
N ARG A 227 5.22 -21.98 -0.42
CA ARG A 227 5.00 -23.40 -0.68
C ARG A 227 3.54 -23.62 -1.12
N PRO A 228 3.26 -24.65 -1.94
CA PRO A 228 1.89 -25.03 -2.24
C PRO A 228 1.09 -25.20 -0.95
N VAL A 229 -0.05 -24.53 -0.86
CA VAL A 229 -0.87 -24.50 0.34
C VAL A 229 -2.35 -24.47 -0.05
N GLN A 230 -3.19 -25.10 0.76
CA GLN A 230 -4.65 -25.07 0.60
C GLN A 230 -5.22 -23.83 1.30
N ALA A 231 -6.44 -23.44 0.92
CA ALA A 231 -7.18 -22.38 1.61
C ALA A 231 -7.39 -22.74 3.10
N GLY A 232 -7.27 -21.73 3.97
CA GLY A 232 -7.38 -21.87 5.41
C GLY A 232 -6.23 -21.18 6.16
N PRO A 233 -6.16 -21.33 7.49
CA PRO A 233 -5.16 -20.67 8.34
C PRO A 233 -3.71 -20.88 7.89
N SER A 234 -3.39 -22.04 7.31
CA SER A 234 -2.06 -22.35 6.77
C SER A 234 -1.66 -21.43 5.60
N ALA A 235 -2.61 -20.99 4.76
CA ALA A 235 -2.33 -20.04 3.68
C ALA A 235 -1.91 -18.68 4.23
N LEU A 236 -2.58 -18.20 5.29
CA LEU A 236 -2.24 -16.96 5.99
C LEU A 236 -0.86 -17.05 6.65
N ALA A 237 -0.59 -18.15 7.35
CA ALA A 237 0.70 -18.39 7.99
C ALA A 237 1.84 -18.46 6.96
N GLU A 238 1.62 -19.11 5.82
CA GLU A 238 2.62 -19.22 4.75
C GLU A 238 2.86 -17.86 4.07
N PHE A 239 1.80 -17.08 3.79
CA PHE A 239 1.96 -15.73 3.25
C PHE A 239 2.73 -14.83 4.21
N SER A 240 2.37 -14.82 5.50
CA SER A 240 3.07 -14.07 6.56
C SER A 240 4.57 -14.41 6.59
N ARG A 241 4.90 -15.71 6.60
CA ARG A 241 6.27 -16.21 6.61
C ARG A 241 7.06 -15.76 5.39
N VAL A 242 6.50 -15.91 4.19
CA VAL A 242 7.20 -15.59 2.95
C VAL A 242 7.29 -14.08 2.73
N ALA A 243 6.26 -13.32 3.10
CA ALA A 243 6.28 -11.86 3.09
C ALA A 243 7.47 -11.33 3.90
N TYR A 244 7.70 -11.87 5.10
CA TYR A 244 8.86 -11.51 5.91
C TYR A 244 10.18 -11.97 5.27
N LEU A 245 10.26 -13.21 4.78
CA LEU A 245 11.45 -13.76 4.10
C LEU A 245 11.89 -12.91 2.90
N MET A 246 10.94 -12.40 2.11
CA MET A 246 11.25 -11.52 0.97
C MET A 246 11.87 -10.19 1.43
N LEU A 247 11.45 -9.68 2.59
CA LEU A 247 11.98 -8.46 3.18
C LEU A 247 13.36 -8.67 3.82
N GLU A 248 13.60 -9.81 4.46
CA GLU A 248 14.94 -10.18 4.93
C GLU A 248 15.92 -10.34 3.76
N ARG A 249 15.48 -10.98 2.67
CA ARG A 249 16.27 -11.09 1.45
C ARG A 249 16.56 -9.72 0.83
N ARG A 250 15.57 -8.81 0.82
CA ARG A 250 15.77 -7.43 0.35
C ARG A 250 16.87 -6.74 1.16
N VAL A 251 16.80 -6.79 2.49
CA VAL A 251 17.80 -6.13 3.34
C VAL A 251 19.19 -6.70 3.16
N ARG A 252 19.33 -8.03 3.04
CA ARG A 252 20.63 -8.66 2.77
C ARG A 252 21.26 -8.21 1.44
N ASN A 253 20.43 -7.87 0.45
CA ASN A 253 20.89 -7.41 -0.86
C ASN A 253 20.95 -5.87 -0.97
N SER A 254 20.50 -5.13 0.04
CA SER A 254 20.46 -3.68 -0.05
C SER A 254 21.86 -3.08 0.04
N PRO A 255 22.15 -1.98 -0.71
CA PRO A 255 23.33 -1.17 -0.47
C PRO A 255 23.42 -0.73 0.99
N VAL A 256 24.63 -0.76 1.55
CA VAL A 256 24.89 -0.52 2.99
C VAL A 256 24.47 0.89 3.39
N GLU A 257 24.69 1.87 2.53
CA GLU A 257 24.35 3.27 2.70
C GLU A 257 22.85 3.53 2.87
N LYS A 258 21.99 2.63 2.38
CA LYS A 258 20.53 2.73 2.59
C LYS A 258 20.10 2.29 3.98
N ASN A 259 20.93 1.52 4.69
CA ASN A 259 20.71 1.02 6.05
C ASN A 259 19.28 0.49 6.27
N GLU A 260 18.79 -0.34 5.35
CA GLU A 260 17.39 -0.81 5.38
C GLU A 260 17.09 -1.74 6.56
N LYS A 261 18.13 -2.32 7.19
CA LYS A 261 18.03 -3.20 8.37
C LYS A 261 17.24 -2.55 9.51
N ARG A 262 17.30 -1.22 9.64
CA ARG A 262 16.54 -0.45 10.65
C ARG A 262 15.02 -0.64 10.55
N TRP A 263 14.50 -1.04 9.39
CA TRP A 263 13.07 -1.23 9.17
C TRP A 263 12.58 -2.65 9.42
N LEU A 264 13.48 -3.65 9.48
CA LEU A 264 13.10 -5.05 9.67
C LEU A 264 12.20 -5.29 10.90
N PRO A 265 12.42 -4.67 12.07
CA PRO A 265 11.54 -4.90 13.22
C PRO A 265 10.09 -4.49 12.96
N GLY A 266 9.89 -3.31 12.33
CA GLY A 266 8.56 -2.83 11.97
C GLY A 266 7.92 -3.67 10.86
N TRP A 267 8.71 -4.03 9.86
CA TRP A 267 8.27 -4.91 8.77
C TRP A 267 7.87 -6.29 9.28
N LYS A 268 8.61 -6.87 10.23
CA LYS A 268 8.26 -8.13 10.90
C LYS A 268 6.92 -8.04 11.59
N LYS A 269 6.71 -7.02 12.43
CA LYS A 269 5.44 -6.79 13.13
C LYS A 269 4.26 -6.69 12.14
N ARG A 270 4.45 -5.98 11.03
CA ARG A 270 3.44 -5.85 9.98
C ARG A 270 3.15 -7.21 9.31
N THR A 271 4.17 -7.92 8.86
CA THR A 271 3.98 -9.23 8.21
C THR A 271 3.45 -10.31 9.14
N ASP A 272 3.78 -10.27 10.44
CA ASP A 272 3.25 -11.19 11.44
C ASP A 272 1.73 -11.03 11.62
N SER A 273 1.20 -9.82 11.41
CA SER A 273 -0.24 -9.57 11.47
C SER A 273 -1.05 -10.30 10.40
N TYR A 274 -0.41 -10.77 9.32
CA TYR A 274 -1.06 -11.54 8.26
C TYR A 274 -1.30 -13.01 8.63
N ARG A 275 -0.70 -13.49 9.73
CA ARG A 275 -0.65 -14.92 10.07
C ARG A 275 -2.02 -15.48 10.46
N THR A 276 -2.91 -14.63 10.98
CA THR A 276 -4.22 -15.02 11.51
C THR A 276 -5.33 -14.21 10.86
N SER A 277 -6.51 -14.81 10.72
CA SER A 277 -7.71 -14.09 10.29
C SER A 277 -7.98 -12.91 11.23
N ILE A 278 -8.38 -11.77 10.66
CA ILE A 278 -8.86 -10.60 11.41
C ILE A 278 -10.40 -10.62 11.56
N PHE A 279 -11.02 -11.75 11.22
CA PHE A 279 -12.45 -12.05 11.29
C PHE A 279 -12.69 -13.30 12.11
#